data_AF-A0A3N0BW30-F1
#
_entry.id   AF-A0A3N0BW30-F1
#
_cell.length_a   1.000
_cell.length_b   1.000
_cell.length_c   1.000
_cell.angle_alpha   90.00
_cell.angle_beta   90.00
_cell.angle_gamma   90.00
#
_symmetry.space_group_name_H-M   'P 1'
#
loop_
_entity.id
_entity.type
_entity.pdbx_description
1 polymer ?
#
loop_
_entity_poly.entity_id
_entity_poly.type
_entity_poly.pdbx_seq_one_letter_code
_entity_poly.pdbx_strand_id
1 'polypeptide(L)' 'MIQLPASYQEYLAGKSESFINAVRPVLMQSAADKSHGVRVVVHPHDHQAHVDQSLPFGTVIEDID' A
#
# COMPACT_ATOMS: atom_id res chain seq x y z
N MET A 1 0.64 -18.52 -0.47
CA MET A 1 0.85 -17.29 0.33
C MET A 1 1.52 -16.28 -0.58
N ILE A 2 0.91 -15.12 -0.80
CA ILE A 2 1.51 -14.07 -1.63
C ILE A 2 2.43 -13.26 -0.71
N GLN A 3 3.72 -13.30 -1.01
CA GLN A 3 4.70 -12.50 -0.29
C GLN A 3 4.73 -11.10 -0.87
N LEU A 4 4.72 -10.08 -0.01
CA LEU A 4 4.84 -8.69 -0.43
C LEU A 4 6.24 -8.46 -1.02
N PRO A 5 6.37 -7.67 -2.11
CA PRO A 5 7.68 -7.25 -2.62
C PRO A 5 8.46 -6.45 -1.57
N ALA A 6 9.78 -6.39 -1.71
CA ALA A 6 10.66 -5.69 -0.78
C ALA A 6 10.24 -4.23 -0.57
N SER A 7 9.91 -3.51 -1.66
CA SER A 7 9.47 -2.11 -1.61
C SER A 7 8.24 -1.88 -0.73
N TYR A 8 7.29 -2.83 -0.69
CA TYR A 8 6.12 -2.72 0.18
C TYR A 8 6.47 -3.02 1.64
N GLN A 9 7.39 -3.95 1.88
CA GLN A 9 7.87 -4.23 3.24
C GLN A 9 8.66 -3.05 3.81
N GLU A 10 9.51 -2.43 2.99
CA GLU A 10 10.25 -1.21 3.34
C GLU A 10 9.31 -0.05 3.64
N TYR A 11 8.26 0.12 2.85
CA TYR A 11 7.22 1.13 3.09
C TYR A 11 6.48 0.92 4.42
N LEU A 12 6.19 -0.33 4.77
CA LEU A 12 5.53 -0.68 6.03
C LEU A 12 6.48 -0.60 7.24
N ALA A 13 7.80 -0.61 7.01
CA ALA A 13 8.78 -0.57 8.09
C ALA A 13 8.68 0.76 8.84
N GLY A 14 8.43 0.70 10.14
CA GLY A 14 8.28 1.88 10.99
C GLY A 14 6.89 2.52 10.98
N LYS A 15 5.92 1.97 10.24
CA LYS A 15 4.50 2.37 10.33
C LYS A 15 3.82 1.68 11.52
N SER A 16 2.77 2.30 12.05
CA SER A 16 1.98 1.71 13.14
C SER A 16 1.21 0.47 12.69
N GLU A 17 1.00 -0.49 13.60
CA GLU A 17 0.27 -1.73 13.28
C GLU A 17 -1.13 -1.49 12.74
N SER A 18 -1.86 -0.49 13.27
CA SER A 18 -3.19 -0.10 12.77
C SER A 18 -3.15 0.31 11.31
N PHE A 19 -2.15 1.10 10.92
CA PHE A 19 -1.94 1.53 9.54
C PHE A 19 -1.59 0.33 8.65
N ILE A 20 -0.64 -0.50 9.09
CA ILE A 20 -0.23 -1.70 8.37
C ILE A 20 -1.45 -2.59 8.12
N ASN A 21 -2.29 -2.83 9.13
CA ASN A 21 -3.50 -3.66 8.99
C ASN A 21 -4.52 -3.05 8.01
N ALA A 22 -4.62 -1.72 7.91
CA ALA A 22 -5.49 -1.05 6.95
C ALA A 22 -4.98 -1.20 5.50
N VAL A 23 -3.68 -1.01 5.27
CA VAL A 23 -3.12 -0.97 3.90
C VAL A 23 -2.67 -2.34 3.37
N ARG A 24 -2.35 -3.28 4.26
CA ARG A 24 -1.89 -4.65 3.93
C ARG A 24 -2.81 -5.39 2.95
N PRO A 25 -4.15 -5.44 3.10
CA PRO A 25 -5.02 -6.13 2.14
C PRO A 25 -4.87 -5.56 0.72
N VAL A 26 -4.67 -4.25 0.59
CA VAL A 26 -4.51 -3.57 -0.70
C VAL A 26 -3.15 -3.87 -1.31
N LEU A 27 -2.08 -3.83 -0.52
CA LEU A 27 -0.73 -4.21 -0.96
C LEU A 27 -0.69 -5.68 -1.41
N MET A 28 -1.40 -6.57 -0.71
CA MET A 28 -1.54 -7.97 -1.10
C MET A 28 -2.31 -8.14 -2.39
N GLN A 29 -3.38 -7.37 -2.61
CA GLN A 29 -4.13 -7.35 -3.87
C GLN A 29 -3.25 -6.88 -5.04
N SER A 30 -2.53 -5.77 -4.87
CA SER A 30 -1.56 -5.28 -5.86
C SER A 30 -0.48 -6.34 -6.15
N ALA A 31 0.06 -7.01 -5.12
CA ALA A 31 1.04 -8.08 -5.27
C ALA A 31 0.49 -9.36 -5.91
N ALA A 32 -0.81 -9.63 -5.77
CA ALA A 32 -1.47 -10.73 -6.46
C ALA A 32 -1.56 -10.48 -7.95
N ASP A 33 -1.95 -9.26 -8.31
CA ASP A 33 -2.15 -8.84 -9.70
C ASP A 33 -0.82 -8.56 -10.41
N LYS A 34 0.19 -8.09 -9.67
CA LYS A 34 1.55 -7.72 -10.15
C LYS A 34 1.57 -6.67 -11.27
N SER A 35 0.47 -5.93 -11.47
CA SER A 35 0.37 -4.94 -12.56
C SER A 35 0.50 -3.49 -12.10
N HIS A 36 0.00 -3.17 -10.89
CA HIS A 36 -0.21 -1.78 -10.47
C HIS A 36 0.33 -1.49 -9.07
N GLY A 37 0.69 -0.24 -8.81
CA GLY A 37 1.15 0.24 -7.50
C GLY A 37 0.00 0.51 -6.53
N VAL A 38 0.33 1.06 -5.37
CA VAL A 38 -0.65 1.41 -4.33
C VAL A 38 -0.53 2.89 -3.98
N ARG A 39 -1.66 3.58 -3.92
CA ARG A 39 -1.75 4.93 -3.38
C ARG A 39 -2.41 4.86 -2.01
N VAL A 40 -1.77 5.47 -1.03
CA VAL A 40 -2.29 5.60 0.33
C VAL A 40 -2.60 7.06 0.58
N VAL A 41 -3.87 7.35 0.83
CA VAL A 41 -4.36 8.69 1.20
C VAL A 41 -4.57 8.72 2.70
N VAL A 42 -3.84 9.59 3.37
CA VAL A 42 -3.94 9.79 4.81
C VAL A 42 -4.89 10.95 5.08
N HIS A 43 -6.07 10.61 5.60
CA HIS A 43 -7.02 11.59 6.12
C HIS A 43 -6.82 11.75 7.63
N PRO A 44 -7.20 12.89 8.22
CA PRO A 44 -7.08 13.12 9.66
C PRO A 44 -7.85 12.10 10.54
N HIS A 45 -8.83 11.41 9.98
CA HIS A 45 -9.68 10.44 10.70
C HIS A 45 -9.61 9.01 10.13
N ASP A 46 -8.99 8.80 8.97
CA ASP A 46 -8.99 7.52 8.27
C ASP A 46 -7.76 7.36 7.36
N HIS A 47 -7.35 6.10 7.12
CA HIS A 47 -6.31 5.78 6.16
C HIS A 47 -6.90 4.94 5.04
N GLN A 48 -6.91 5.50 3.83
CA GLN A 48 -7.44 4.81 2.67
C GLN A 48 -6.30 4.38 1.74
N ALA A 49 -6.16 3.07 1.52
CA ALA A 49 -5.29 2.55 0.47
C ALA A 49 -6.12 2.03 -0.69
N HIS A 50 -5.64 2.25 -1.92
CA HIS A 50 -6.21 1.65 -3.11
C HIS A 50 -5.12 1.33 -4.14
N VAL A 51 -5.38 0.34 -4.98
CA VAL A 51 -4.51 0.03 -6.12
C VAL A 51 -4.67 1.15 -7.15
N ASP A 52 -3.56 1.79 -7.52
CA ASP A 52 -3.55 2.89 -8.48
C ASP A 52 -2.95 2.40 -9.80
N GLN A 53 -3.76 2.41 -10.85
CA GLN A 53 -3.36 1.89 -12.16
C GLN A 53 -2.35 2.79 -12.88
N SER A 54 -2.20 4.04 -12.45
CA SER A 54 -1.22 4.99 -12.96
C SER A 54 0.16 4.77 -12.36
N LEU A 55 0.25 4.00 -11.25
CA LEU A 55 1.50 3.68 -10.59
C LEU A 55 2.01 2.30 -11.06
N PRO A 56 3.31 2.17 -11.37
CA PRO A 56 3.88 0.88 -11.69
C PRO A 56 3.90 -0.02 -10.45
N PHE A 57 3.74 -1.33 -10.66
CA PHE A 57 3.82 -2.33 -9.60
C PHE A 57 5.09 -2.18 -8.75
N GLY A 58 4.95 -2.30 -7.44
CA GLY A 58 6.05 -2.10 -6.48
C GLY A 58 6.23 -0.65 -6.02
N THR A 59 5.42 0.28 -6.56
CA THR A 59 5.41 1.69 -6.12
C THR A 59 4.32 1.91 -5.08
N VAL A 60 4.67 2.58 -3.99
CA VAL A 60 3.72 3.11 -3.01
C VAL A 60 3.89 4.61 -2.92
N ILE A 61 2.80 5.35 -3.09
CA ILE A 61 2.77 6.80 -2.90
C ILE A 61 1.85 7.12 -1.72
N GLU A 62 2.36 7.96 -0.81
CA GLU A 62 1.54 8.59 0.23
C GLU A 62 1.06 9.95 -0.24
N ASP A 63 -0.23 10.17 -0.13
CA ASP A 63 -0.90 11.42 -0.40
C ASP A 63 -1.58 11.91 0.89
N ILE A 64 -1.69 13.23 1.04
CA ILE A 64 -2.31 13.87 2.20
C ILE A 64 -3.42 14.76 1.64
N ASP A 65 -4.65 14.51 2.10
CA ASP A 65 -5.81 15.36 1.82
C ASP A 65 -5.94 16.47 2.87
#